data_AF-A0A5J4PFA4-F1
#
_entry.id   AF-A0A5J4PFA4-F1
#
_cell.length_a   1.000
_cell.length_b   1.000
_cell.length_c   1.000
_cell.angle_alpha   90.00
_cell.angle_beta   90.00
_cell.angle_gamma   90.00
#
_symmetry.space_group_name_H-M   'P 1'
#
loop_
_entity.id
_entity.type
_entity.pdbx_description
1 polymer ?
#
loop_
_entity_poly.entity_id
_entity_poly.type
_entity_poly.pdbx_seq_one_letter_code
_entity_poly.pdbx_strand_id
1 'polypeptide(L)'
;SYKLEYYGGEPIQRPLLENGDFRSEECIEILKNVDIVVTNPPFSLFREYVAQLIEYGNKFIIIGSDNAITYKEIFKQIKANNLWLGYNSPKKFYTTKESTSDIKSFGNISWYTNLTVNKSIKDLMLTKSYYGNEQDYPKYDNYDAINVDKLKDIPIDYFGIMGVPITYMKWHNIEEKPLFKLVGSNRGVDQDPNGVYGRGSYLNGKETFKRLFIQRIK
;
A
#
# COMPACT_ATOMS: atom_id res chain seq x y z
N SER A 1 -19.66 -22.85 -8.35
CA SER A 1 -18.26 -22.45 -8.68
C SER A 1 -17.39 -23.71 -8.66
N TYR A 2 -16.08 -23.62 -8.93
CA TYR A 2 -15.17 -24.78 -8.89
C TYR A 2 -13.78 -24.38 -8.42
N LYS A 3 -13.01 -25.35 -7.93
CA LYS A 3 -11.56 -25.24 -7.72
C LYS A 3 -10.79 -26.12 -8.70
N LEU A 4 -9.60 -25.67 -9.07
CA LEU A 4 -8.62 -26.43 -9.83
C LEU A 4 -7.43 -26.72 -8.92
N GLU A 5 -7.05 -27.98 -8.84
CA GLU A 5 -5.92 -28.44 -8.03
C GLU A 5 -4.83 -28.98 -8.96
N TYR A 6 -3.61 -28.47 -8.83
CA TYR A 6 -2.47 -28.85 -9.67
C TYR A 6 -1.36 -29.45 -8.81
N TYR A 7 -1.00 -30.70 -9.10
CA TYR A 7 0.02 -31.47 -8.38
C TYR A 7 1.20 -31.87 -9.28
N GLY A 8 1.47 -31.11 -10.36
CA GLY A 8 2.55 -31.40 -11.32
C GLY A 8 2.12 -32.14 -12.60
N GLY A 9 0.82 -32.22 -12.88
CA GLY A 9 0.24 -32.89 -14.06
C GLY A 9 -1.03 -32.17 -14.54
N GLU A 10 -1.99 -32.87 -15.13
CA GLU A 10 -3.25 -32.22 -15.51
C GLU A 10 -4.02 -31.68 -14.28
N PRO A 11 -4.52 -30.43 -14.30
CA PRO A 11 -5.31 -29.90 -13.21
C PRO A 11 -6.59 -30.71 -12.96
N ILE A 12 -6.88 -31.00 -11.70
CA ILE A 12 -8.10 -31.68 -11.29
C ILE A 12 -9.16 -30.63 -10.96
N GLN A 13 -10.28 -30.63 -11.68
CA GLN A 13 -11.41 -29.76 -11.40
C GLN A 13 -12.38 -30.41 -10.41
N ARG A 14 -12.73 -29.69 -9.34
CA ARG A 14 -13.74 -30.10 -8.36
C ARG A 14 -14.79 -29.02 -8.19
N PRO A 15 -16.09 -29.35 -8.17
CA PRO A 15 -17.12 -28.37 -7.84
C PRO A 15 -16.92 -27.90 -6.39
N LEU A 16 -17.20 -26.62 -6.15
CA LEU A 16 -17.39 -26.11 -4.80
C LEU A 16 -18.83 -26.39 -4.37
N LEU A 17 -19.03 -26.60 -3.07
CA LEU A 17 -20.34 -26.81 -2.46
C LEU A 17 -21.17 -25.52 -2.48
N GLU A 18 -20.52 -24.37 -2.37
CA GLU A 18 -21.17 -23.04 -2.33
C GLU A 18 -20.89 -22.20 -3.60
N ASN A 19 -21.08 -20.88 -3.50
CA ASN A 19 -20.92 -19.93 -4.60
C ASN A 19 -19.46 -19.49 -4.84
N GLY A 20 -18.52 -19.87 -3.97
CA GLY A 20 -17.12 -19.46 -4.03
C GLY A 20 -16.82 -18.06 -3.51
N ASP A 21 -17.71 -17.48 -2.70
CA ASP A 21 -17.40 -16.28 -1.92
C ASP A 21 -16.29 -16.63 -0.91
N PHE A 22 -15.27 -15.78 -0.77
CA PHE A 22 -14.15 -16.00 0.15
C PHE A 22 -14.58 -16.06 1.63
N ARG A 23 -15.81 -15.62 1.92
CA ARG A 23 -16.42 -15.68 3.25
C ARG A 23 -17.09 -17.01 3.56
N SER A 24 -17.32 -17.86 2.56
CA SER A 24 -17.94 -19.18 2.76
C SER A 24 -17.05 -20.08 3.62
N GLU A 25 -17.65 -20.99 4.39
CA GLU A 25 -16.90 -21.91 5.25
C GLU A 25 -15.94 -22.76 4.42
N GLU A 26 -16.39 -23.27 3.27
CA GLU A 26 -15.54 -24.06 2.35
C GLU A 26 -14.31 -23.27 1.87
N CYS A 27 -14.48 -21.99 1.47
CA CYS A 27 -13.34 -21.17 1.04
C CYS A 27 -12.41 -20.80 2.19
N ILE A 28 -12.94 -20.59 3.40
CA ILE A 28 -12.13 -20.34 4.61
C ILE A 28 -11.31 -21.58 4.98
N GLU A 29 -11.88 -22.77 4.90
CA GLU A 29 -11.13 -24.01 5.15
C GLU A 29 -10.02 -24.22 4.12
N ILE A 30 -10.27 -23.89 2.84
CA ILE A 30 -9.19 -23.85 1.83
C ILE A 30 -8.12 -22.83 2.22
N LEU A 31 -8.53 -21.62 2.62
CA LEU A 31 -7.62 -20.54 3.00
C LEU A 31 -6.70 -20.93 4.17
N LYS A 32 -7.22 -21.64 5.17
CA LYS A 32 -6.42 -22.12 6.32
C LYS A 32 -5.36 -23.16 5.92
N ASN A 33 -5.53 -23.83 4.79
CA ASN A 33 -4.65 -24.89 4.30
C ASN A 33 -3.67 -24.42 3.20
N VAL A 34 -3.59 -23.12 2.90
CA VAL A 34 -2.64 -22.58 1.90
C VAL A 34 -1.55 -21.72 2.50
N ASP A 35 -0.32 -21.90 2.00
CA ASP A 35 0.82 -21.10 2.42
C ASP A 35 0.76 -19.67 1.86
N ILE A 36 0.46 -19.53 0.57
CA ILE A 36 0.48 -18.26 -0.15
C ILE A 36 -0.79 -18.08 -0.99
N VAL A 37 -1.44 -16.94 -0.82
CA VAL A 37 -2.56 -16.50 -1.66
C VAL A 37 -2.07 -15.53 -2.73
N VAL A 38 -2.37 -15.82 -4.00
CA VAL A 38 -2.10 -14.91 -5.12
C VAL A 38 -3.39 -14.58 -5.85
N THR A 39 -3.84 -13.33 -5.83
CA THR A 39 -5.14 -12.98 -6.44
C THR A 39 -5.29 -11.50 -6.81
N ASN A 40 -6.30 -11.20 -7.64
CA ASN A 40 -6.78 -9.86 -7.94
C ASN A 40 -8.17 -9.70 -7.32
N PRO A 41 -8.27 -9.37 -6.02
CA PRO A 41 -9.56 -9.29 -5.35
C PRO A 41 -10.36 -8.08 -5.86
N PRO A 42 -11.70 -8.14 -5.84
CA PRO A 42 -12.53 -6.97 -6.15
C PRO A 42 -12.15 -5.78 -5.26
N PHE A 43 -11.94 -4.59 -5.85
CA PHE A 43 -11.47 -3.43 -5.09
C PHE A 43 -12.45 -2.97 -4.00
N SER A 44 -13.75 -3.23 -4.18
CA SER A 44 -14.78 -2.99 -3.16
C SER A 44 -14.60 -3.86 -1.92
N LEU A 45 -14.07 -5.06 -2.08
CA LEU A 45 -13.89 -6.06 -1.02
C LEU A 45 -12.43 -6.13 -0.52
N PHE A 46 -11.53 -5.31 -1.07
CA PHE A 46 -10.10 -5.34 -0.78
C PHE A 46 -9.78 -5.24 0.72
N ARG A 47 -10.43 -4.31 1.44
CA ARG A 47 -10.19 -4.11 2.88
C ARG A 47 -10.57 -5.32 3.71
N GLU A 48 -11.73 -5.88 3.42
CA GLU A 48 -12.26 -7.04 4.12
C GLU A 48 -11.43 -8.29 3.83
N TYR A 49 -11.04 -8.48 2.56
CA TYR A 49 -10.21 -9.61 2.17
C TYR A 49 -8.81 -9.52 2.80
N VAL A 50 -8.18 -8.34 2.81
CA VAL A 50 -6.90 -8.14 3.52
C VAL A 50 -7.03 -8.44 5.01
N ALA A 51 -8.11 -8.01 5.65
CA ALA A 51 -8.35 -8.32 7.06
C ALA A 51 -8.43 -9.84 7.30
N GLN A 52 -9.15 -10.56 6.44
CA GLN A 52 -9.25 -12.02 6.50
C GLN A 52 -7.89 -12.71 6.31
N LEU A 53 -7.09 -12.28 5.32
CA LEU A 53 -5.75 -12.86 5.08
C LEU A 53 -4.81 -12.66 6.27
N ILE A 54 -4.91 -11.51 6.95
CA ILE A 54 -4.10 -11.22 8.15
C ILE A 54 -4.61 -12.03 9.34
N GLU A 55 -5.92 -12.14 9.52
CA GLU A 55 -6.56 -12.91 10.59
C GLU A 55 -6.13 -14.39 10.58
N TYR A 56 -6.11 -15.01 9.38
CA TYR A 56 -5.68 -16.40 9.21
C TYR A 56 -4.16 -16.56 9.02
N GLY A 57 -3.38 -15.47 9.09
CA GLY A 57 -1.92 -15.51 9.05
C GLY A 57 -1.33 -15.91 7.69
N ASN A 58 -2.10 -15.81 6.61
CA ASN A 58 -1.64 -16.21 5.29
C ASN A 58 -0.55 -15.28 4.77
N LYS A 59 0.39 -15.85 3.99
CA LYS A 59 1.21 -15.04 3.10
C LYS A 59 0.43 -14.71 1.84
N PHE A 60 0.66 -13.54 1.25
CA PHE A 60 -0.10 -13.15 0.08
C PHE A 60 0.63 -12.22 -0.89
N ILE A 61 0.21 -12.26 -2.14
CA ILE A 61 0.58 -11.33 -3.22
C ILE A 61 -0.71 -10.96 -3.94
N ILE A 62 -1.27 -9.79 -3.64
CA ILE A 62 -2.57 -9.37 -4.17
C ILE A 62 -2.52 -8.04 -4.92
N ILE A 63 -3.38 -7.89 -5.92
CA ILE A 63 -3.50 -6.63 -6.66
C ILE A 63 -4.42 -5.67 -5.91
N GLY A 64 -4.01 -4.41 -5.78
CA GLY A 64 -4.84 -3.36 -5.21
C GLY A 64 -4.56 -1.99 -5.81
N SER A 65 -5.50 -1.06 -5.62
CA SER A 65 -5.27 0.34 -5.99
C SER A 65 -4.32 1.02 -5.01
N ASP A 66 -3.43 1.88 -5.48
CA ASP A 66 -2.58 2.75 -4.65
C ASP A 66 -3.42 3.63 -3.70
N ASN A 67 -4.67 3.91 -4.03
CA ASN A 67 -5.59 4.63 -3.15
C ASN A 67 -5.88 3.91 -1.83
N ALA A 68 -5.73 2.58 -1.80
CA ALA A 68 -5.98 1.77 -0.62
C ALA A 68 -4.94 1.99 0.48
N ILE A 69 -3.75 2.50 0.15
CA ILE A 69 -2.67 2.83 1.10
C ILE A 69 -3.20 3.65 2.27
N THR A 70 -4.02 4.66 2.00
CA THR A 70 -4.52 5.58 3.04
C THR A 70 -5.89 5.20 3.60
N TYR A 71 -6.44 4.04 3.21
CA TYR A 71 -7.64 3.52 3.86
C TYR A 71 -7.30 3.19 5.31
N LYS A 72 -8.19 3.58 6.23
CA LYS A 72 -8.06 3.38 7.68
C LYS A 72 -7.52 1.99 8.04
N GLU A 73 -8.16 0.95 7.54
CA GLU A 73 -7.90 -0.44 7.88
C GLU A 73 -6.58 -0.91 7.26
N ILE A 74 -6.25 -0.46 6.05
CA ILE A 74 -5.02 -0.86 5.34
C ILE A 74 -3.81 -0.13 5.92
N PHE A 75 -3.90 1.18 6.13
CA PHE A 75 -2.78 1.97 6.64
C PHE A 75 -2.38 1.54 8.06
N LYS A 76 -3.35 1.12 8.89
CA LYS A 76 -3.08 0.52 10.20
C LYS A 76 -2.18 -0.71 10.07
N GLN A 77 -2.46 -1.59 9.11
CA GLN A 77 -1.65 -2.78 8.85
C GLN A 77 -0.28 -2.43 8.28
N ILE A 78 -0.18 -1.40 7.43
CA ILE A 78 1.11 -0.88 6.94
C ILE A 78 1.96 -0.37 8.11
N LYS A 79 1.40 0.47 9.00
CA LYS A 79 2.11 0.98 10.17
C LYS A 79 2.52 -0.11 11.17
N ALA A 80 1.73 -1.18 11.24
CA ALA A 80 2.02 -2.35 12.06
C ALA A 80 3.02 -3.32 11.38
N ASN A 81 3.53 -3.00 10.19
CA ASN A 81 4.40 -3.87 9.39
C ASN A 81 3.78 -5.22 9.04
N ASN A 82 2.44 -5.30 8.97
CA ASN A 82 1.72 -6.51 8.60
C ASN A 82 1.54 -6.66 7.08
N LEU A 83 1.67 -5.56 6.32
CA LEU A 83 1.66 -5.56 4.85
C LEU A 83 2.36 -4.32 4.27
N TRP A 84 2.83 -4.42 3.03
CA TRP A 84 3.49 -3.36 2.28
C TRP A 84 3.23 -3.50 0.78
N LEU A 85 3.75 -2.55 -0.02
CA LEU A 85 3.71 -2.66 -1.47
C LEU A 85 4.77 -3.63 -1.99
N GLY A 86 4.39 -4.44 -2.97
CA GLY A 86 5.27 -5.37 -3.67
C GLY A 86 6.25 -4.68 -4.63
N TYR A 87 7.02 -5.50 -5.34
CA TYR A 87 8.13 -5.02 -6.16
C TYR A 87 7.67 -4.15 -7.35
N ASN A 88 6.70 -4.63 -8.12
CA ASN A 88 6.22 -3.98 -9.35
C ASN A 88 4.76 -3.53 -9.24
N SER A 89 4.31 -2.79 -10.27
CA SER A 89 2.92 -2.42 -10.48
C SER A 89 2.40 -3.13 -11.73
N PRO A 90 1.37 -3.99 -11.65
CA PRO A 90 0.73 -4.50 -12.86
C PRO A 90 0.02 -3.33 -13.55
N LYS A 91 0.40 -3.05 -14.80
CA LYS A 91 -0.07 -1.87 -15.53
C LYS A 91 -1.08 -2.19 -16.62
N LYS A 92 -1.02 -3.37 -17.21
CA LYS A 92 -1.79 -3.76 -18.40
C LYS A 92 -2.68 -4.95 -18.07
N PHE A 93 -3.96 -4.81 -18.33
CA PHE A 93 -4.97 -5.84 -18.05
C PHE A 93 -5.78 -6.10 -19.32
N TYR A 94 -5.96 -7.37 -19.65
CA TYR A 94 -6.89 -7.78 -20.70
C TYR A 94 -8.32 -7.49 -20.23
N THR A 95 -9.13 -6.87 -21.08
CA THR A 95 -10.52 -6.50 -20.75
C THR A 95 -11.47 -7.67 -20.87
N THR A 96 -11.17 -8.63 -21.74
CA THR A 96 -11.93 -9.86 -21.94
C THR A 96 -11.00 -11.07 -21.87
N LYS A 97 -11.56 -12.23 -21.52
CA LYS A 97 -10.81 -13.49 -21.50
C LYS A 97 -10.41 -13.98 -22.90
N GLU A 98 -11.13 -13.51 -23.92
CA GLU A 98 -11.08 -14.04 -25.29
C GLU A 98 -10.21 -13.17 -26.22
N SER A 99 -9.91 -11.93 -25.85
CA SER A 99 -9.11 -11.02 -26.67
C SER A 99 -7.86 -10.55 -25.95
N THR A 100 -6.70 -10.89 -26.52
CA THR A 100 -5.41 -10.36 -26.07
C THR A 100 -5.10 -8.99 -26.68
N SER A 101 -5.95 -8.46 -27.57
CA SER A 101 -5.73 -7.17 -28.24
C SER A 101 -6.35 -5.98 -27.50
N ASP A 102 -7.36 -6.20 -26.66
CA ASP A 102 -7.98 -5.13 -25.86
C ASP A 102 -7.36 -5.05 -24.46
N ILE A 103 -6.47 -4.07 -24.28
CA ILE A 103 -5.67 -3.88 -23.08
C ILE A 103 -6.00 -2.52 -22.46
N LYS A 104 -6.45 -2.54 -21.20
CA LYS A 104 -6.54 -1.33 -20.38
C LYS A 104 -5.27 -1.12 -19.57
N SER A 105 -4.81 0.13 -19.54
CA SER A 105 -3.63 0.53 -18.80
C SER A 105 -4.00 1.34 -17.56
N PHE A 106 -3.42 1.01 -16.41
CA PHE A 106 -3.64 1.71 -15.14
C PHE A 106 -2.31 2.13 -14.51
N GLY A 107 -2.25 3.37 -14.00
CA GLY A 107 -1.06 3.94 -13.36
C GLY A 107 -1.04 3.84 -11.83
N ASN A 108 -2.18 3.50 -11.22
CA ASN A 108 -2.43 3.57 -9.78
C ASN A 108 -2.74 2.19 -9.17
N ILE A 109 -2.16 1.13 -9.73
CA ILE A 109 -2.32 -0.25 -9.26
C ILE A 109 -0.96 -0.78 -8.83
N SER A 110 -0.90 -1.48 -7.71
CA SER A 110 0.31 -2.09 -7.17
C SER A 110 0.02 -3.48 -6.61
N TRP A 111 1.07 -4.30 -6.54
CA TRP A 111 1.06 -5.49 -5.70
C TRP A 111 1.08 -5.07 -4.22
N TYR A 112 0.36 -5.80 -3.38
CA TYR A 112 0.39 -5.73 -1.92
C TYR A 112 0.80 -7.10 -1.39
N THR A 113 1.65 -7.12 -0.38
CA THR A 113 2.21 -8.36 0.15
C THR A 113 2.66 -8.20 1.61
N ASN A 114 2.83 -9.33 2.29
CA ASN A 114 3.51 -9.48 3.58
C ASN A 114 4.71 -10.44 3.50
N LEU A 115 5.16 -10.73 2.27
CA LEU A 115 6.40 -11.45 1.96
C LEU A 115 7.55 -10.47 1.84
N THR A 116 8.75 -10.87 2.25
CA THR A 116 9.96 -10.05 2.14
C THR A 116 10.15 -9.53 0.70
N VAL A 117 10.29 -8.21 0.56
CA VAL A 117 10.57 -7.55 -0.71
C VAL A 117 11.88 -6.78 -0.58
N ASN A 118 12.86 -7.11 -1.42
CA ASN A 118 14.12 -6.38 -1.47
C ASN A 118 13.97 -5.14 -2.34
N LYS A 119 13.49 -4.03 -1.77
CA LYS A 119 13.33 -2.76 -2.51
C LYS A 119 13.69 -1.59 -1.61
N SER A 120 14.79 -0.91 -1.88
CA SER A 120 15.33 0.08 -0.94
C SER A 120 15.05 1.51 -1.39
N ILE A 121 14.70 2.38 -0.44
CA ILE A 121 14.64 3.82 -0.70
C ILE A 121 16.01 4.42 -1.10
N LYS A 122 17.10 3.68 -0.86
CA LYS A 122 18.45 4.05 -1.32
C LYS A 122 18.55 4.18 -2.84
N ASP A 123 17.63 3.54 -3.58
CA ASP A 123 17.51 3.68 -5.03
C ASP A 123 16.90 5.04 -5.44
N LEU A 124 16.22 5.71 -4.51
CA LEU A 124 15.71 7.06 -4.68
C LEU A 124 16.86 8.04 -4.41
N MET A 125 17.61 8.43 -5.45
CA MET A 125 18.71 9.40 -5.32
C MET A 125 18.22 10.76 -4.79
N LEU A 126 18.28 10.96 -3.47
CA LEU A 126 17.92 12.21 -2.81
C LEU A 126 19.08 13.19 -2.88
N THR A 127 18.87 14.35 -3.47
CA THR A 127 19.92 15.36 -3.74
C THR A 127 19.57 16.76 -3.28
N LYS A 128 18.36 16.96 -2.74
CA LYS A 128 17.88 18.28 -2.32
C LYS A 128 18.24 18.59 -0.88
N SER A 129 18.33 19.87 -0.58
CA SER A 129 18.55 20.43 0.75
C SER A 129 17.38 21.32 1.14
N TYR A 130 17.02 21.30 2.42
CA TYR A 130 16.05 22.20 3.03
C TYR A 130 16.69 23.52 3.43
N TYR A 131 17.85 23.46 4.11
CA TYR A 131 18.49 24.66 4.62
C TYR A 131 19.00 25.53 3.45
N GLY A 132 18.59 26.80 3.43
CA GLY A 132 18.83 27.73 2.32
C GLY A 132 17.85 27.61 1.15
N ASN A 133 16.86 26.73 1.22
CA ASN A 133 15.79 26.57 0.23
C ASN A 133 14.40 26.47 0.90
N GLU A 134 14.24 27.08 2.07
CA GLU A 134 13.04 26.93 2.90
C GLU A 134 11.75 27.33 2.17
N GLN A 135 11.83 28.29 1.23
CA GLN A 135 10.69 28.70 0.40
C GLN A 135 10.10 27.57 -0.46
N ASP A 136 10.89 26.55 -0.80
CA ASP A 136 10.45 25.42 -1.63
C ASP A 136 9.67 24.36 -0.82
N TYR A 137 9.66 24.51 0.51
CA TYR A 137 9.09 23.54 1.45
C TYR A 137 8.08 24.21 2.39
N PRO A 138 6.90 24.61 1.85
CA PRO A 138 5.91 25.32 2.65
C PRO A 138 5.44 24.45 3.83
N LYS A 139 5.26 25.07 4.99
CA LYS A 139 4.71 24.42 6.18
C LYS A 139 3.21 24.28 6.05
N TYR A 140 2.65 23.18 6.56
CA TYR A 140 1.19 23.02 6.64
C TYR A 140 0.59 23.99 7.66
N ASP A 141 -0.63 24.44 7.39
CA ASP A 141 -1.37 25.36 8.27
C ASP A 141 -1.75 24.69 9.60
N ASN A 142 -1.96 23.37 9.57
CA ASN A 142 -2.57 22.59 10.65
C ASN A 142 -1.73 21.39 11.12
N TYR A 143 -0.50 21.27 10.63
CA TYR A 143 0.45 20.25 11.04
C TYR A 143 1.84 20.87 11.20
N ASP A 144 2.58 20.48 12.24
CA ASP A 144 4.00 20.82 12.37
C ASP A 144 4.85 19.94 11.45
N ALA A 145 4.73 20.21 10.15
CA ALA A 145 5.38 19.47 9.08
C ALA A 145 5.52 20.35 7.83
N ILE A 146 6.53 20.05 7.00
CA ILE A 146 6.66 20.66 5.67
C ILE A 146 5.95 19.81 4.62
N ASN A 147 5.44 20.44 3.58
CA ASN A 147 4.94 19.76 2.38
C ASN A 147 6.08 19.52 1.40
N VAL A 148 6.18 18.30 0.90
CA VAL A 148 7.08 17.91 -0.19
C VAL A 148 6.23 17.35 -1.33
N ASP A 149 6.17 18.05 -2.45
CA ASP A 149 5.25 17.68 -3.53
C ASP A 149 5.69 16.49 -4.37
N LYS A 150 7.00 16.25 -4.47
CA LYS A 150 7.57 15.19 -5.31
C LYS A 150 8.61 14.42 -4.52
N LEU A 151 8.66 13.09 -4.72
CA LEU A 151 9.59 12.22 -4.01
C LEU A 151 11.06 12.63 -4.19
N LYS A 152 11.44 13.05 -5.40
CA LYS A 152 12.79 13.51 -5.71
C LYS A 152 13.20 14.79 -4.98
N ASP A 153 12.21 15.53 -4.46
CA ASP A 153 12.43 16.79 -3.76
C ASP A 153 12.52 16.58 -2.24
N ILE A 154 12.47 15.34 -1.72
CA ILE A 154 12.67 15.08 -0.29
C ILE A 154 14.09 15.54 0.10
N PRO A 155 14.23 16.50 1.05
CA PRO A 155 15.53 17.02 1.44
C PRO A 155 16.31 16.05 2.33
N ILE A 156 17.63 15.96 2.13
CA ILE A 156 18.50 15.02 2.87
C ILE A 156 18.90 15.51 4.27
N ASP A 157 18.83 16.81 4.50
CA ASP A 157 19.30 17.53 5.69
C ASP A 157 18.15 17.92 6.64
N TYR A 158 16.90 17.61 6.31
CA TYR A 158 15.75 17.88 7.16
C TYR A 158 15.33 16.67 8.00
N PHE A 159 15.24 16.85 9.32
CA PHE A 159 14.90 15.80 10.29
C PHE A 159 13.52 15.98 10.95
N GLY A 160 12.77 17.02 10.54
CA GLY A 160 11.37 17.20 10.93
C GLY A 160 10.43 16.29 10.15
N ILE A 161 9.13 16.45 10.38
CA ILE A 161 8.09 15.69 9.67
C ILE A 161 7.85 16.28 8.29
N MET A 162 7.73 15.41 7.29
CA MET A 162 7.49 15.75 5.89
C MET A 162 6.22 15.08 5.39
N GLY A 163 5.29 15.87 4.84
CA GLY A 163 4.16 15.36 4.09
C GLY A 163 4.55 15.06 2.64
N VAL A 164 4.58 13.79 2.27
CA VAL A 164 4.96 13.29 0.94
C VAL A 164 3.77 12.66 0.20
N PRO A 165 3.80 12.53 -1.13
CA PRO A 165 2.76 11.82 -1.88
C PRO A 165 2.64 10.35 -1.47
N ILE A 166 1.45 9.76 -1.57
CA ILE A 166 1.22 8.33 -1.26
C ILE A 166 2.09 7.37 -2.09
N THR A 167 2.55 7.81 -3.27
CA THR A 167 3.46 7.04 -4.13
C THR A 167 4.81 6.78 -3.48
N TYR A 168 5.15 7.49 -2.40
CA TYR A 168 6.28 7.20 -1.53
C TYR A 168 6.33 5.73 -1.10
N MET A 169 5.17 5.10 -0.84
CA MET A 169 5.11 3.70 -0.40
C MET A 169 5.75 2.71 -1.37
N LYS A 170 5.92 3.06 -2.65
CA LYS A 170 6.62 2.20 -3.62
C LYS A 170 8.10 2.03 -3.29
N TRP A 171 8.64 2.87 -2.42
CA TRP A 171 10.02 2.92 -1.97
C TRP A 171 10.16 2.72 -0.46
N HIS A 172 9.04 2.70 0.27
CA HIS A 172 9.07 2.46 1.70
C HIS A 172 9.46 1.00 1.95
N ASN A 173 10.54 0.78 2.68
CA ASN A 173 11.01 -0.56 3.03
C ASN A 173 10.93 -0.78 4.53
N ILE A 174 10.59 -2.01 4.91
CA ILE A 174 10.57 -2.52 6.29
C ILE A 174 11.92 -3.18 6.58
N GLU A 175 13.02 -2.51 6.22
CA GLU A 175 14.36 -2.95 6.60
C GLU A 175 14.54 -2.77 8.11
N GLU A 176 15.48 -3.51 8.70
CA GLU A 176 15.90 -3.30 10.10
C GLU A 176 16.39 -1.87 10.36
N LYS A 177 16.90 -1.18 9.33
CA LYS A 177 17.41 0.20 9.40
C LYS A 177 16.78 1.08 8.31
N PRO A 178 15.50 1.48 8.44
CA PRO A 178 14.86 2.32 7.46
C PRO A 178 15.42 3.76 7.53
N LEU A 179 15.51 4.45 6.39
CA LEU A 179 15.94 5.85 6.34
C LEU A 179 14.87 6.80 6.90
N PHE A 180 13.60 6.42 6.78
CA PHE A 180 12.47 7.20 7.25
C PHE A 180 11.49 6.32 8.02
N LYS A 181 10.95 6.88 9.10
CA LYS A 181 9.80 6.35 9.82
C LYS A 181 8.51 6.87 9.18
N LEU A 182 7.54 5.99 8.97
CA LEU A 182 6.17 6.37 8.63
C LEU A 182 5.42 6.80 9.90
N VAL A 183 5.03 8.07 9.96
CA VAL A 183 4.43 8.68 11.16
C VAL A 183 2.90 8.60 11.08
N GLY A 184 2.32 8.98 9.95
CA GLY A 184 0.87 9.05 9.78
C GLY A 184 0.45 9.30 8.34
N SER A 185 -0.85 9.53 8.15
CA SER A 185 -1.41 10.01 6.90
C SER A 185 -2.39 11.14 7.17
N ASN A 186 -2.78 11.93 6.16
CA ASN A 186 -3.81 12.95 6.31
C ASN A 186 -5.24 12.41 6.13
N ARG A 187 -5.44 11.09 6.31
CA ARG A 187 -6.73 10.40 6.17
C ARG A 187 -6.90 9.35 7.28
N GLY A 188 -8.00 9.41 8.05
CA GLY A 188 -8.33 8.42 9.07
C GLY A 188 -7.68 8.73 10.43
N VAL A 189 -8.35 9.56 11.23
CA VAL A 189 -7.84 10.05 12.53
C VAL A 189 -7.50 8.93 13.51
N ASP A 190 -8.27 7.86 13.48
CA ASP A 190 -8.08 6.68 14.32
C ASP A 190 -6.90 5.78 13.91
N GLN A 191 -6.14 6.14 12.88
CA GLN A 191 -4.84 5.57 12.56
C GLN A 191 -3.72 6.10 13.49
N ASP A 192 -4.00 7.19 14.20
CA ASP A 192 -3.07 7.79 15.16
C ASP A 192 -3.70 7.79 16.56
N PRO A 193 -3.19 6.99 17.50
CA PRO A 193 -3.67 6.98 18.88
C PRO A 193 -3.63 8.36 19.56
N ASN A 194 -2.72 9.23 19.14
CA ASN A 194 -2.58 10.58 19.68
C ASN A 194 -3.55 11.59 19.03
N GLY A 195 -4.28 11.19 17.98
CA GLY A 195 -5.22 12.04 17.26
C GLY A 195 -4.57 13.24 16.58
N VAL A 196 -3.25 13.24 16.39
CA VAL A 196 -2.51 14.30 15.70
C VAL A 196 -2.79 14.19 14.20
N TYR A 197 -2.57 13.01 13.62
CA TYR A 197 -2.75 12.74 12.20
C TYR A 197 -4.14 12.24 11.82
N GLY A 198 -4.39 12.13 10.52
CA GLY A 198 -5.59 11.54 9.93
C GLY A 198 -6.70 12.53 9.56
N ARG A 199 -6.52 13.82 9.86
CA ARG A 199 -7.34 14.92 9.32
C ARG A 199 -6.73 15.45 8.01
N GLY A 200 -7.54 16.10 7.18
CA GLY A 200 -7.04 16.79 5.99
C GLY A 200 -5.91 17.75 6.33
N SER A 201 -4.88 17.82 5.49
CA SER A 201 -3.75 18.75 5.64
C SER A 201 -3.96 19.95 4.73
N TYR A 202 -3.69 21.15 5.24
CA TYR A 202 -4.00 22.41 4.54
C TYR A 202 -2.74 23.22 4.26
N LEU A 203 -2.70 23.86 3.09
CA LEU A 203 -1.73 24.87 2.72
C LEU A 203 -2.47 26.10 2.23
N ASN A 204 -2.19 27.25 2.85
CA ASN A 204 -2.83 28.52 2.49
C ASN A 204 -4.37 28.41 2.47
N GLY A 205 -4.93 27.72 3.47
CA GLY A 205 -6.37 27.48 3.63
C GLY A 205 -6.97 26.46 2.66
N LYS A 206 -6.18 25.82 1.80
CA LYS A 206 -6.65 24.80 0.84
C LYS A 206 -6.23 23.42 1.26
N GLU A 207 -7.17 22.49 1.26
CA GLU A 207 -6.86 21.10 1.54
C GLU A 207 -5.95 20.52 0.44
N THR A 208 -4.91 19.82 0.86
CA THR A 208 -3.98 19.13 -0.02
C THR A 208 -4.48 17.72 -0.38
N PHE A 209 -3.90 17.14 -1.42
CA PHE A 209 -4.16 15.75 -1.80
C PHE A 209 -3.77 14.76 -0.67
N LYS A 210 -4.06 13.48 -0.86
CA LYS A 210 -3.64 12.44 0.09
C LYS A 210 -2.11 12.49 0.32
N ARG A 211 -1.71 12.64 1.57
CA ARG A 211 -0.30 12.70 2.01
C ARG A 211 0.00 11.61 3.03
N LEU A 212 1.23 11.15 3.00
CA LEU A 212 1.85 10.38 4.07
C LEU A 212 2.82 11.30 4.81
N PHE A 213 2.86 11.18 6.12
CA PHE A 213 3.81 11.91 6.95
C PHE A 213 4.95 10.99 7.31
N ILE A 214 6.16 11.37 6.92
CA ILE A 214 7.40 10.64 7.17
C ILE A 214 8.38 11.49 7.96
N GLN A 215 9.27 10.86 8.70
CA GLN A 215 10.34 11.55 9.42
C GLN A 215 11.65 10.80 9.20
N ARG A 216 12.73 11.54 8.89
CA ARG A 216 14.06 10.96 8.73
C ARG A 216 14.56 10.43 10.07
N ILE A 217 15.11 9.22 10.08
CA ILE A 217 15.73 8.64 11.27
C ILE A 217 17.15 9.23 11.39
N LYS A 218 17.53 9.61 12.61
CA LYS A 218 18.86 10.13 12.94
C LYS A 218 19.90 9.02 13.02
#